data_AF-A0A966Y2G7-F1
#
_entry.id   AF-A0A966Y2G7-F1
#
_cell.length_a   1.000
_cell.length_b   1.000
_cell.length_c   1.000
_cell.angle_alpha   90.00
_cell.angle_beta   90.00
_cell.angle_gamma   90.00
#
_symmetry.space_group_name_H-M   'P 1'
#
loop_
_entity.id
_entity.type
_entity.pdbx_description
1 polymer ?
#
loop_
_entity_poly.entity_id
_entity_poly.type
_entity_poly.pdbx_seq_one_letter_code
_entity_poly.pdbx_strand_id
1 'polypeptide(L)'
;MAKQVQGVPADSVGVQVPAGRIAVGRGRWQTVLQARDKPMVYRLHAVQSLVVEVDGAARTIRVEAGASVDVLAKRIRVRAASATQA
;
A
#
# COMPACT_ATOMS: atom_id res chain seq x y z
N MET A 1 25.15 -18.10 -11.95
CA MET A 1 24.01 -17.38 -12.55
C MET A 1 23.57 -16.30 -11.57
N ALA A 2 23.90 -15.04 -11.84
CA ALA A 2 23.57 -13.94 -10.94
C ALA A 2 22.07 -13.62 -11.06
N LYS A 3 21.35 -13.76 -9.93
CA LYS A 3 19.93 -13.44 -9.80
C LYS A 3 19.73 -11.97 -10.17
N GLN A 4 19.04 -11.73 -11.28
CA GLN A 4 18.68 -10.41 -11.77
C GLN A 4 18.05 -9.61 -10.61
N VAL A 5 18.76 -8.61 -10.11
CA VAL A 5 18.15 -7.57 -9.28
C VAL A 5 17.24 -6.84 -10.23
N GLN A 6 15.96 -7.21 -10.25
CA GLN A 6 14.92 -6.43 -10.92
C GLN A 6 14.97 -5.05 -10.27
N GLY A 7 15.67 -4.13 -10.94
CA GLY A 7 15.88 -2.77 -10.47
C GLY A 7 14.53 -2.17 -10.14
N VAL A 8 14.43 -1.59 -8.94
CA VAL A 8 13.28 -0.80 -8.54
C VAL A 8 13.07 0.25 -9.63
N PRO A 9 11.89 0.32 -10.31
CA PRO A 9 11.66 1.31 -11.35
C PRO A 9 12.00 2.70 -10.82
N ALA A 10 12.63 3.56 -11.63
CA ALA A 10 13.13 4.87 -11.22
C ALA A 10 12.06 5.76 -10.54
N ASP A 11 10.78 5.47 -10.78
CA ASP A 11 9.61 6.14 -10.20
C ASP A 11 8.90 5.31 -9.11
N SER A 12 9.62 4.49 -8.35
CA SER A 12 9.02 3.68 -7.27
C SER A 12 9.42 4.17 -5.90
N VAL A 13 8.44 4.18 -4.99
CA VAL A 13 8.67 4.36 -3.55
C VAL A 13 8.32 3.05 -2.86
N GLY A 14 9.33 2.44 -2.23
CA GLY A 14 9.13 1.32 -1.32
C GLY A 14 8.58 1.85 0.00
N VAL A 15 7.33 1.55 0.32
CA VAL A 15 6.71 1.98 1.58
C VAL A 15 6.61 0.76 2.47
N GLN A 16 7.58 0.62 3.36
CA GLN A 16 7.44 -0.31 4.48
C GLN A 16 6.52 0.33 5.50
N VAL A 17 5.29 -0.16 5.55
CA VAL A 17 4.31 0.22 6.57
C VAL A 17 4.69 -0.52 7.86
N PRO A 18 5.27 0.14 8.89
CA PRO A 18 5.71 -0.54 10.09
C PRO A 18 4.48 -0.98 10.89
N ALA A 19 4.52 -2.19 11.45
CA ALA A 19 3.41 -2.79 12.20
C ALA A 19 2.89 -1.92 13.38
N GLY A 20 3.70 -0.97 13.87
CA GLY A 20 3.33 -0.03 14.94
C GLY A 20 2.70 1.30 14.48
N ARG A 21 2.66 1.61 13.17
CA ARG A 21 2.12 2.90 12.66
C ARG A 21 0.68 2.80 12.16
N ILE A 22 0.19 1.59 11.92
CA ILE A 22 -1.21 1.34 11.59
C ILE A 22 -1.84 0.57 12.74
N ALA A 23 -2.36 1.30 13.73
CA ALA A 23 -3.24 0.70 14.72
C ALA A 23 -4.51 0.16 14.02
N VAL A 24 -4.95 -1.04 14.41
CA VAL A 24 -6.28 -1.58 14.08
C VAL A 24 -7.32 -0.60 14.62
N GLY A 25 -7.83 0.26 13.75
CA GLY A 25 -8.68 1.39 14.12
C GLY A 25 -9.87 1.51 13.17
N ARG A 26 -11.03 1.86 13.72
CA ARG A 26 -12.25 2.03 12.93
C ARG A 26 -12.18 3.33 12.11
N GLY A 27 -12.30 3.20 10.79
CA GLY A 27 -12.85 4.24 9.90
C GLY A 27 -11.94 5.35 9.37
N ARG A 28 -10.68 5.52 9.83
CA ARG A 28 -9.77 6.56 9.31
C ARG A 28 -8.63 5.97 8.47
N TRP A 29 -8.25 6.67 7.40
CA TRP A 29 -7.06 6.36 6.60
C TRP A 29 -5.80 6.74 7.39
N GLN A 30 -4.99 5.76 7.77
CA GLN A 30 -3.79 5.96 8.59
C GLN A 30 -2.61 6.50 7.78
N THR A 31 -2.55 6.19 6.48
CA THR A 31 -1.48 6.66 5.61
C THR A 31 -2.08 7.18 4.30
N VAL A 32 -1.66 8.37 3.90
CA VAL A 32 -2.01 8.96 2.61
C VAL A 32 -0.70 9.36 1.94
N LEU A 33 -0.48 8.84 0.74
CA LEU A 33 0.68 9.17 -0.06
C LEU A 33 0.20 9.78 -1.36
N GLN A 34 0.84 10.86 -1.78
CA GLN A 34 0.47 11.60 -2.97
C GLN A 34 1.74 12.03 -3.71
N ALA A 35 1.81 11.63 -4.97
CA ALA A 35 2.83 12.07 -5.89
C ALA A 35 2.50 13.47 -6.40
N ARG A 36 3.54 14.32 -6.50
CA ARG A 36 3.39 15.73 -6.85
C ARG A 36 2.99 15.90 -8.31
N ASP A 37 3.79 15.33 -9.21
CA ASP A 37 3.72 15.64 -10.64
C ASP A 37 3.02 14.52 -11.43
N LYS A 38 3.64 13.33 -11.44
CA LYS A 38 3.20 12.14 -12.19
C LYS A 38 2.87 10.96 -11.26
N PRO A 39 2.08 9.97 -11.71
CA PRO A 39 1.87 8.73 -10.97
C PRO A 39 3.19 8.03 -10.62
N MET A 40 3.24 7.40 -9.45
CA MET A 40 4.38 6.63 -8.96
C MET A 40 3.95 5.20 -8.64
N VAL A 41 4.91 4.28 -8.65
CA VAL A 41 4.69 2.91 -8.17
C VAL A 41 4.89 2.88 -6.65
N TYR A 42 3.81 2.62 -5.92
CA TYR A 42 3.86 2.37 -4.48
C TYR A 42 3.93 0.87 -4.25
N ARG A 43 5.08 0.41 -3.72
CA ARG A 43 5.24 -0.97 -3.27
C ARG A 43 4.84 -1.08 -1.80
N LEU A 44 3.77 -1.82 -1.54
CA LEU A 44 3.22 -2.03 -0.20
C LEU A 44 3.51 -3.45 0.25
N HIS A 45 4.18 -3.58 1.39
CA HIS A 45 4.42 -4.85 2.07
C HIS A 45 3.50 -4.94 3.29
N ALA A 46 2.54 -5.86 3.26
CA ALA A 46 1.54 -6.01 4.30
C ALA A 46 2.06 -6.95 5.41
N VAL A 47 2.48 -6.41 6.55
CA VAL A 47 2.75 -7.23 7.75
C VAL A 47 1.44 -7.78 8.34
N GLN A 48 0.38 -6.98 8.28
CA GLN A 48 -1.00 -7.32 8.60
C GLN A 48 -1.87 -6.94 7.40
N SER A 49 -3.08 -7.50 7.31
CA SER A 49 -3.97 -7.22 6.18
C SER A 49 -4.26 -5.71 6.06
N LEU A 50 -4.18 -5.18 4.85
CA LEU A 50 -4.37 -3.78 4.51
C LEU A 50 -5.58 -3.60 3.58
N VAL A 51 -6.17 -2.42 3.65
CA VAL A 51 -7.09 -1.89 2.63
C VAL A 51 -6.43 -0.68 2.00
N VAL A 52 -6.37 -0.68 0.68
CA VAL A 52 -5.72 0.36 -0.14
C VAL A 52 -6.75 0.96 -1.07
N GLU A 53 -6.95 2.27 -0.98
CA GLU A 53 -7.67 3.03 -1.99
C GLU A 53 -6.67 3.70 -2.93
N VAL A 54 -7.00 3.67 -4.23
CA VAL A 54 -6.15 4.14 -5.30
C VAL A 54 -6.86 5.27 -6.03
N ASP A 55 -6.27 6.46 -6.06
CA ASP A 55 -6.77 7.64 -6.79
C ASP A 55 -8.25 7.98 -6.57
N GLY A 56 -8.80 7.71 -5.37
CA GLY A 56 -10.22 7.96 -5.08
C GLY A 56 -11.18 6.93 -5.68
N ALA A 57 -10.68 5.79 -6.14
CA ALA A 57 -11.49 4.73 -6.72
C ALA A 57 -12.58 4.24 -5.75
N ALA A 58 -13.75 3.94 -6.31
CA ALA A 58 -14.90 3.44 -5.55
C ALA A 58 -14.64 2.06 -4.91
N ARG A 59 -13.75 1.25 -5.51
CA ARG A 59 -13.34 -0.05 -4.96
C ARG A 59 -11.95 0.07 -4.35
N THR A 60 -11.78 -0.60 -3.22
CA THR A 60 -10.49 -0.71 -2.53
C THR A 60 -9.85 -2.05 -2.80
N ILE A 61 -8.51 -2.09 -2.77
CA ILE A 61 -7.72 -3.31 -2.87
C ILE A 61 -7.50 -3.83 -1.45
N ARG A 62 -7.86 -5.08 -1.21
CA ARG A 62 -7.51 -5.78 0.02
C ARG A 62 -6.20 -6.53 -0.19
N VAL A 63 -5.23 -6.29 0.68
CA VAL A 63 -3.92 -6.95 0.65
C VAL A 63 -3.83 -7.78 1.91
N GLU A 64 -3.68 -9.10 1.77
CA GLU A 64 -3.63 -9.98 2.93
C GLU A 64 -2.28 -9.90 3.66
N ALA A 65 -2.29 -10.26 4.95
CA ALA A 65 -1.08 -10.33 5.75
C ALA A 65 0.00 -11.23 5.08
N GLY A 66 1.24 -10.76 5.06
CA GLY A 66 2.36 -11.40 4.39
C GLY A 66 2.45 -11.14 2.88
N ALA A 67 1.39 -10.61 2.25
CA ALA A 67 1.39 -10.30 0.83
C ALA A 67 2.06 -8.96 0.53
N SER A 68 2.40 -8.75 -0.75
CA SER A 68 2.88 -7.47 -1.26
C SER A 68 2.12 -7.10 -2.52
N VAL A 69 1.91 -5.80 -2.74
CA VAL A 69 1.28 -5.28 -3.96
C VAL A 69 2.03 -4.04 -4.43
N ASP A 70 2.19 -3.94 -5.74
CA ASP A 70 2.69 -2.75 -6.41
C ASP A 70 1.50 -2.02 -7.03
N VAL A 71 1.33 -0.74 -6.71
CA VAL A 71 0.22 0.09 -7.18
C VAL A 71 0.76 1.31 -7.91
N LEU A 72 0.41 1.46 -9.19
CA LEU A 72 0.67 2.70 -9.93
C LEU A 72 -0.45 3.70 -9.67
N ALA A 73 -0.15 4.83 -9.03
CA ALA A 73 -1.15 5.83 -8.68
C ALA A 73 -0.58 7.23 -8.51
N LYS A 74 -1.43 8.27 -8.58
CA LYS A 74 -1.04 9.61 -8.14
C LYS A 74 -1.26 9.78 -6.64
N ARG A 75 -2.24 9.12 -6.06
CA ARG A 75 -2.55 9.11 -4.63
C ARG A 75 -2.98 7.71 -4.18
N ILE A 76 -2.44 7.26 -3.05
CA ILE A 76 -2.97 6.10 -2.34
C ILE A 76 -3.36 6.47 -0.92
N ARG A 77 -4.42 5.82 -0.42
CA ARG A 77 -4.78 5.83 1.00
C ARG A 77 -4.71 4.41 1.52
N VAL A 78 -4.05 4.21 2.64
CA VAL A 78 -3.81 2.90 3.23
C VAL A 78 -4.36 2.90 4.65
N ARG A 79 -5.07 1.82 4.97
CA ARG A 79 -5.51 1.51 6.33
C ARG A 79 -5.35 0.06 6.67
N ALA A 80 -5.34 -0.27 7.97
CA ALA A 80 -5.49 -1.65 8.40
C ALA A 80 -6.86 -2.16 7.93
N ALA A 81 -6.87 -3.39 7.42
CA ALA A 81 -8.10 -4.16 7.39
C ALA A 81 -8.46 -4.47 8.85
N SER A 82 -9.57 -3.93 9.33
CA SER A 82 -10.15 -4.42 10.58
C SER A 82 -10.57 -5.87 10.36
N ALA A 83 -10.40 -6.72 11.38
CA ALA A 83 -11.02 -8.03 11.42
C ALA A 83 -12.55 -7.85 11.51
N THR A 84 -13.17 -7.56 10.38
CA THR A 84 -14.58 -7.79 10.16
C THR A 84 -14.61 -9.00 9.23
N GLN A 85 -14.64 -10.18 9.86
CA GLN A 85 -15.15 -11.40 9.24
C GLN A 85 -16.64 -11.18 8.96
N ALA A 86 -17.09 -11.75 7.82
CA ALA A 86 -18.47 -11.92 7.37
C ALA A 86 -19.22 -10.63 6.96
#